data_AF-A0A5J4QMT9-F1
#
_entry.id   AF-A0A5J4QMT9-F1
#
_cell.length_a   1.000
_cell.length_b   1.000
_cell.length_c   1.000
_cell.angle_alpha   90.00
_cell.angle_beta   90.00
_cell.angle_gamma   90.00
#
_symmetry.space_group_name_H-M   'P 1'
#
loop_
_entity.id
_entity.type
_entity.pdbx_description
1 polymer ?
#
loop_
_entity_poly.entity_id
_entity_poly.type
_entity_poly.pdbx_seq_one_letter_code
_entity_poly.pdbx_strand_id
1 'polypeptide(L)'
;MITLKEKVGYGFGDMASSMFWKIFGMYLLFFYTKVFGISPAAAGTMFLVTRVWDSLIDPLMGIVADRTKSPWGKYRPYLLW
;
A
#
# COMPACT_ATOMS: atom_id res chain seq x y z
N MET A 1 2.29 23.05 18.09
CA MET A 1 1.43 23.32 16.91
C MET A 1 2.30 23.20 15.67
N ILE A 2 1.97 22.28 14.76
CA ILE A 2 2.73 22.02 13.52
C ILE A 2 2.73 23.26 12.62
N THR A 3 3.89 23.63 12.08
CA THR A 3 4.09 24.84 11.26
C THR A 3 3.39 24.71 9.91
N LEU A 4 2.97 25.82 9.28
CA LEU A 4 2.25 25.78 7.99
C LEU A 4 3.07 25.05 6.89
N LYS A 5 4.40 25.20 6.90
CA LYS A 5 5.32 24.45 6.03
C LYS A 5 5.28 22.94 6.27
N GLU A 6 5.22 22.50 7.52
CA GLU A 6 5.13 21.08 7.86
C GLU A 6 3.77 20.50 7.44
N LYS A 7 2.67 21.25 7.59
CA LYS A 7 1.34 20.83 7.11
C LYS A 7 1.28 20.68 5.60
N VAL A 8 1.84 21.65 4.85
CA VAL A 8 1.88 21.59 3.39
C VAL A 8 2.84 20.50 2.91
N GLY A 9 4.01 20.37 3.52
CA GLY A 9 4.98 19.31 3.19
C GLY A 9 4.44 17.91 3.47
N TYR A 10 3.78 17.72 4.62
CA TYR A 10 3.11 16.47 4.95
C TYR A 10 1.95 16.17 3.98
N GLY A 11 1.13 17.19 3.65
CA GLY A 11 0.04 17.05 2.69
C GLY A 11 0.51 16.68 1.28
N PHE A 12 1.62 17.25 0.80
CA PHE A 12 2.21 16.88 -0.47
C PHE A 12 2.77 15.45 -0.46
N GLY A 13 3.39 15.03 0.64
CA GLY A 13 3.86 13.65 0.81
C GLY A 13 2.72 12.64 0.81
N ASP A 14 1.65 12.93 1.56
CA ASP A 14 0.45 12.10 1.61
C ASP A 14 -0.27 12.05 0.25
N MET A 15 -0.34 13.18 -0.46
CA MET A 15 -0.88 13.26 -1.80
C MET A 15 -0.09 12.38 -2.79
N ALA A 16 1.25 12.43 -2.75
CA ALA A 16 2.08 11.61 -3.63
C ALA A 16 1.89 10.11 -3.38
N SER A 17 1.89 9.69 -2.12
CA SER A 17 1.66 8.29 -1.72
C SER A 17 0.25 7.80 -2.13
N SER A 18 -0.77 8.60 -1.84
CA SER A 18 -2.16 8.30 -2.17
C SER A 18 -2.42 8.27 -3.68
N MET A 19 -1.78 9.15 -4.46
CA MET A 19 -1.89 9.15 -5.91
C MET A 19 -1.29 7.90 -6.53
N PHE A 20 -0.11 7.49 -6.06
CA PHE A 20 0.55 6.28 -6.57
C PHE A 20 -0.35 5.07 -6.43
N TRP A 21 -0.91 4.84 -5.24
CA TRP A 21 -1.83 3.73 -4.98
C TRP A 21 -3.08 3.77 -5.86
N LYS A 22 -3.68 4.94 -6.05
CA LYS A 22 -4.88 5.10 -6.88
C LYS A 22 -4.61 4.86 -8.37
N ILE A 23 -3.50 5.41 -8.88
CA ILE A 23 -3.10 5.23 -10.28
C ILE A 23 -2.80 3.76 -10.56
N PHE A 24 -2.01 3.10 -9.69
CA PHE A 24 -1.71 1.68 -9.83
C PHE A 24 -2.97 0.83 -9.76
N GLY A 25 -3.83 1.05 -8.76
CA GLY A 25 -5.07 0.28 -8.60
C GLY A 25 -6.00 0.35 -9.81
N MET A 26 -6.15 1.53 -10.41
CA MET A 26 -7.02 1.71 -11.57
C MET A 26 -6.39 1.20 -12.87
N TYR A 27 -5.08 1.45 -13.06
CA TYR A 27 -4.38 1.07 -14.29
C TYR A 27 -4.11 -0.43 -14.37
N LEU A 28 -3.88 -1.11 -13.25
CA LEU A 28 -3.49 -2.51 -13.22
C LEU A 28 -4.58 -3.43 -13.81
N LEU A 29 -5.86 -3.13 -13.53
CA LEU A 29 -6.97 -3.87 -14.12
C LEU A 29 -7.08 -3.66 -15.63
N PHE A 30 -6.87 -2.42 -16.09
CA PHE A 30 -6.82 -2.10 -17.51
C PHE A 30 -5.65 -2.82 -18.20
N PHE A 31 -4.47 -2.83 -17.58
CA PHE A 31 -3.29 -3.50 -18.09
C PHE A 31 -3.53 -5.01 -18.26
N TYR A 32 -4.05 -5.69 -17.24
CA TYR A 32 -4.31 -7.13 -17.33
C TYR A 32 -5.38 -7.51 -18.36
N THR A 33 -6.42 -6.70 -18.51
CA THR A 33 -7.53 -6.99 -19.42
C THR A 33 -7.27 -6.57 -20.86
N LYS A 34 -6.58 -5.44 -21.09
CA LYS A 34 -6.39 -4.85 -22.43
C LYS A 34 -5.00 -5.05 -23.03
N VAL A 35 -3.95 -5.14 -22.20
CA VAL A 35 -2.57 -5.33 -22.70
C VAL A 35 -2.21 -6.82 -22.70
N PHE A 36 -2.50 -7.52 -21.60
CA PHE A 36 -2.24 -8.96 -21.50
C PHE A 36 -3.34 -9.84 -22.09
N GLY A 37 -4.54 -9.29 -22.32
CA GLY A 37 -5.66 -10.04 -22.91
C GLY A 37 -6.28 -11.09 -21.97
N ILE A 38 -6.07 -10.98 -20.65
CA ILE A 38 -6.69 -11.88 -19.67
C ILE A 38 -8.19 -11.60 -19.61
N SER A 39 -9.00 -12.66 -19.50
CA SER A 39 -10.45 -12.50 -19.38
C SER A 39 -10.80 -11.64 -18.15
N PRO A 40 -11.82 -10.75 -18.23
CA PRO A 40 -12.21 -9.91 -17.09
C PRO A 40 -12.57 -10.72 -15.84
N ALA A 41 -13.14 -11.92 -16.03
CA ALA A 41 -13.46 -12.83 -14.95
C ALA A 41 -12.20 -13.35 -14.22
N ALA A 42 -11.17 -13.75 -14.98
CA ALA A 42 -9.90 -14.20 -14.41
C ALA A 42 -9.12 -13.05 -13.75
N ALA A 43 -9.13 -11.86 -14.33
CA ALA A 43 -8.52 -10.68 -13.71
C ALA A 43 -9.24 -10.32 -12.39
N GLY A 44 -10.58 -10.35 -12.38
CA GLY A 44 -11.38 -10.09 -11.19
C GLY A 44 -11.13 -11.10 -10.06
N THR A 45 -10.99 -12.39 -10.37
CA THR A 45 -10.64 -13.40 -9.35
C THR A 45 -9.22 -13.22 -8.83
N MET A 46 -8.25 -12.86 -9.67
CA MET A 46 -6.90 -12.53 -9.22
C MET A 46 -6.91 -11.36 -8.23
N PHE A 47 -7.63 -10.27 -8.53
CA PHE A 47 -7.77 -9.14 -7.63
C PHE A 47 -8.48 -9.49 -6.31
N LEU A 48 -9.47 -10.38 -6.35
CA LEU A 48 -10.12 -10.85 -5.13
C LEU A 48 -9.15 -11.64 -4.25
N VAL A 49 -8.39 -12.56 -4.84
CA VAL A 49 -7.42 -13.37 -4.10
C VAL A 49 -6.34 -12.50 -3.47
N THR A 50 -5.78 -11.54 -4.22
CA THR A 50 -4.76 -10.62 -3.69
C THR A 50 -5.33 -9.76 -2.56
N ARG A 51 -6.57 -9.29 -2.68
CA ARG A 51 -7.20 -8.49 -1.61
C ARG A 51 -7.49 -9.28 -0.34
N VAL A 52 -7.91 -10.53 -0.46
CA VAL A 52 -8.09 -11.41 0.70
C VAL A 52 -6.74 -11.67 1.37
N TRP A 53 -5.70 -11.90 0.57
CA TRP A 53 -4.34 -12.08 1.07
C TRP A 53 -3.83 -10.83 1.81
N ASP A 54 -3.90 -9.67 1.18
CA ASP A 54 -3.49 -8.39 1.79
C ASP A 54 -4.26 -8.13 3.10
N SER A 55 -5.57 -8.39 3.11
CA SER A 55 -6.40 -8.22 4.32
C SER A 55 -5.98 -9.11 5.49
N LEU A 56 -5.28 -10.23 5.25
CA LEU A 56 -4.75 -11.10 6.29
C LEU A 56 -3.34 -10.69 6.72
N ILE A 57 -2.50 -10.34 5.74
CA ILE A 57 -1.11 -9.95 5.98
C ILE A 57 -1.02 -8.59 6.67
N ASP A 58 -1.89 -7.63 6.36
CA ASP A 58 -1.84 -6.29 6.94
C ASP A 58 -2.00 -6.30 8.47
N PRO A 59 -2.99 -6.98 9.07
CA PRO A 59 -3.06 -7.13 10.53
C PRO A 59 -1.90 -7.93 11.12
N LEU A 60 -1.44 -8.98 10.44
CA LEU A 60 -0.31 -9.79 10.90
C LEU A 60 0.97 -8.94 10.98
N MET A 61 1.25 -8.16 9.94
CA MET A 61 2.37 -7.22 9.93
C MET A 61 2.20 -6.12 10.97
N GLY A 62 0.97 -5.64 11.20
CA GLY A 62 0.67 -4.72 12.30
C GLY A 62 1.04 -5.30 13.67
N ILE A 63 0.62 -6.54 13.95
CA ILE A 63 0.93 -7.24 15.21
C ILE A 63 2.43 -7.50 15.35
N VAL A 64 3.09 -7.92 14.26
CA VAL A 64 4.53 -8.18 14.23
C VAL A 64 5.30 -6.88 14.49
N ALA A 65 4.96 -5.78 13.80
CA ALA A 65 5.56 -4.47 14.03
C ALA A 65 5.31 -3.95 15.46
N ASP A 66 4.13 -4.24 16.03
CA ASP A 66 3.81 -3.86 17.41
C ASP A 66 4.55 -4.68 18.47
N ARG A 67 4.87 -5.94 18.17
CA ARG A 67 5.64 -6.82 19.06
C ARG A 67 7.15 -6.64 18.89
N THR A 68 7.62 -6.08 17.78
CA THR A 68 9.04 -5.82 17.53
C THR A 68 9.55 -4.68 18.41
N LYS A 69 10.23 -5.02 19.50
CA LYS A 69 10.97 -4.07 20.34
C LYS A 69 12.40 -3.94 19.83
N SER A 70 12.64 -2.97 18.96
CA SER A 70 14.00 -2.60 18.53
C SER A 70 14.50 -1.36 19.32
N PRO A 71 15.80 -1.27 19.63
CA PRO A 71 16.37 -0.12 20.34
C PRO A 71 16.27 1.20 19.54
N TRP A 72 16.04 1.12 18.22
CA TRP A 72 15.91 2.29 17.33
C TRP A 72 14.46 2.64 16.99
N GLY A 73 13.47 1.99 17.61
CA GLY A 73 12.04 2.23 17.41
C GLY A 73 11.31 1.10 16.68
N LYS A 74 9.98 1.00 16.86
CA LYS A 74 9.13 -0.10 16.36
C LYS A 74 9.16 -0.29 14.83
N TYR A 75 9.09 0.79 14.07
CA TYR A 75 8.93 0.74 12.61
C TYR A 75 10.22 0.91 11.81
N ARG A 76 11.32 1.33 12.44
CA ARG A 76 12.59 1.59 11.76
C ARG A 76 13.23 0.36 11.10
N PRO A 77 13.17 -0.86 11.66
CA PRO A 77 13.68 -2.05 10.99
C PRO A 77 12.96 -2.32 9.66
N TYR A 78 11.62 -2.29 9.63
CA TYR A 78 10.84 -2.62 8.43
C TYR A 78 10.92 -1.59 7.30
N LEU A 79 11.35 -0.35 7.58
CA LEU A 79 11.45 0.73 6.60
C LEU A 79 12.87 0.90 6.04
N LEU A 80 13.89 0.39 6.73
CA LEU A 80 15.31 0.59 6.37
C LEU A 80 16.05 -0.71 6.09
N TRP A 81 15.56 -1.85 6.60
CA TRP A 81 16.14 -3.19 6.44
C TRP A 81 15.21 -4.12 5.69
#